data_AF-A0A8R1TZ65-F1
#
_entry.id   AF-A0A8R1TZ65-F1
#
_cell.length_a   1.000
_cell.length_b   1.000
_cell.length_c   1.000
_cell.angle_alpha   90.00
_cell.angle_beta   90.00
_cell.angle_gamma   90.00
#
_symmetry.space_group_name_H-M   'P 1'
#
loop_
_entity.id
_entity.type
_entity.pdbx_description
1 polymer ?
#
loop_
_entity_poly.entity_id
_entity_poly.type
_entity_poly.pdbx_seq_one_letter_code
_entity_poly.pdbx_strand_id
1 'polypeptide(L)'
;MGSGTAVAKSASEMVLADDNFATIVAAVEEGRAIYNNMKQFIRYLISSNIGEVVSIFLVAALGIPEALIPVQLLWVNLVTDGLPATALGFNPPDLDIMDRPPRSAGESLISKWLFFRYMAVGSYVGIATVGAAMWWFLLYEDGPQISYYQLTHWMRCEIEPENFVDLDCAVFEDAHPNAMALSVLVTIEMFNALNSLSENQSLLVMPPWKNIWLMSSIALSLSLHFVILYVEILATIFQITPLTVMEWFAVLKISFPVILLDEALKFIARNYIDGEAVYRTGDYEKPTRKRVLRILLTIVMLTTLYIGYFYWILKPYLPQLMHAIALSEEVIKKEM
;
A
#
# COMPACT_ATOMS: atom_id res chain seq x y z
N MET A 1 -26.39 -6.29 -35.45
CA MET A 1 -25.99 -5.96 -36.83
C MET A 1 -26.24 -4.49 -37.10
N GLY A 2 -25.23 -3.81 -37.62
CA GLY A 2 -25.26 -2.43 -38.11
C GLY A 2 -26.21 -2.27 -39.30
N SER A 3 -26.43 -3.31 -40.10
CA SER A 3 -27.51 -3.34 -41.11
C SER A 3 -28.89 -3.68 -40.54
N GLY A 4 -28.99 -4.00 -39.24
CA GLY A 4 -30.24 -4.38 -38.58
C GLY A 4 -31.24 -3.23 -38.42
N THR A 5 -32.48 -3.59 -38.08
CA THR A 5 -33.55 -2.61 -37.81
C THR A 5 -33.21 -1.74 -36.60
N ALA A 6 -33.72 -0.50 -36.58
CA ALA A 6 -33.53 0.40 -35.45
C ALA A 6 -34.03 -0.21 -34.14
N VAL A 7 -35.15 -0.95 -34.19
CA VAL A 7 -35.72 -1.67 -33.04
C VAL A 7 -34.72 -2.67 -32.46
N ALA A 8 -34.09 -3.49 -33.31
CA ALA A 8 -33.10 -4.47 -32.86
C ALA A 8 -31.86 -3.79 -32.25
N LYS A 9 -31.39 -2.68 -32.83
CA LYS A 9 -30.26 -1.90 -32.29
C LYS A 9 -30.60 -1.26 -30.94
N SER A 10 -31.81 -0.73 -30.78
CA SER A 10 -32.24 -0.12 -29.51
C SER A 10 -32.48 -1.13 -28.39
N ALA A 11 -32.73 -2.40 -28.73
CA ALA A 11 -32.96 -3.48 -27.78
C ALA A 11 -31.68 -4.27 -27.42
N SER A 12 -30.51 -3.86 -27.92
CA SER A 12 -29.24 -4.58 -27.74
C SER A 12 -28.21 -3.73 -27.00
N GLU A 13 -27.40 -4.35 -26.14
CA GLU A 13 -26.27 -3.69 -25.45
C GLU A 13 -25.06 -3.47 -26.37
N MET A 14 -24.94 -4.22 -27.47
CA MET A 14 -23.84 -4.13 -28.41
C MET A 14 -24.33 -4.27 -29.85
N VAL A 15 -23.86 -3.38 -30.73
CA VAL A 15 -24.17 -3.39 -32.17
C VAL A 15 -22.89 -3.58 -32.97
N LEU A 16 -22.82 -4.64 -33.76
CA LEU A 16 -21.71 -4.89 -34.70
C LEU A 16 -21.80 -3.92 -35.87
N ALA A 17 -20.94 -2.91 -35.93
CA ALA A 17 -20.98 -1.89 -36.98
C ALA A 17 -20.66 -2.45 -38.38
N ASP A 18 -19.88 -3.52 -38.44
CA ASP A 18 -19.37 -4.16 -39.66
C ASP A 18 -20.10 -5.47 -40.02
N ASP A 19 -21.14 -5.83 -39.26
CA ASP A 19 -21.89 -7.08 -39.38
C ASP A 19 -21.03 -8.36 -39.33
N ASN A 20 -19.82 -8.28 -38.77
CA ASN A 20 -18.88 -9.38 -38.73
C ASN A 20 -18.94 -10.12 -37.39
N PHE A 21 -19.17 -11.44 -37.43
CA PHE A 21 -19.18 -12.27 -36.23
C PHE A 21 -17.82 -12.29 -35.51
N ALA A 22 -16.70 -12.13 -36.23
CA ALA A 22 -15.38 -12.06 -35.62
C ALA A 22 -15.24 -10.90 -34.62
N THR A 23 -15.99 -9.81 -34.83
CA THR A 23 -16.04 -8.66 -33.91
C THR A 23 -16.62 -9.03 -32.55
N ILE A 24 -17.51 -10.04 -32.47
CA ILE A 24 -17.98 -10.58 -31.18
C ILE A 24 -16.83 -11.25 -30.43
N VAL A 25 -16.00 -12.04 -31.12
CA VAL A 25 -14.87 -12.74 -30.50
C VAL A 25 -13.85 -11.72 -29.97
N ALA A 26 -13.52 -10.70 -30.77
CA ALA A 26 -12.65 -9.60 -30.34
C ALA A 26 -13.25 -8.83 -29.14
N ALA A 27 -14.55 -8.56 -29.14
CA ALA A 27 -15.21 -7.91 -28.01
C ALA A 27 -15.22 -8.77 -26.74
N VAL A 28 -15.30 -10.10 -26.87
CA VAL A 28 -15.18 -11.03 -25.73
C VAL A 28 -13.76 -11.03 -25.17
N GLU A 29 -12.74 -11.04 -26.04
CA GLU A 29 -11.33 -10.93 -25.64
C GLU A 29 -11.07 -9.63 -24.87
N GLU A 30 -11.51 -8.50 -25.43
CA GLU A 30 -11.39 -7.18 -24.79
C GLU A 30 -12.17 -7.12 -23.46
N GLY A 31 -13.39 -7.67 -23.42
CA GLY A 31 -14.17 -7.73 -22.19
C GLY A 31 -13.51 -8.54 -21.07
N ARG A 32 -12.79 -9.62 -21.42
CA ARG A 32 -11.99 -10.38 -20.45
C ARG A 32 -10.79 -9.56 -19.96
N ALA A 33 -10.12 -8.84 -20.86
CA ALA A 33 -8.97 -7.99 -20.52
C ALA A 33 -9.37 -6.87 -19.56
N ILE A 34 -10.42 -6.11 -19.90
CA ILE A 34 -10.97 -5.05 -19.06
C ILE A 34 -11.35 -5.59 -17.68
N TYR A 35 -11.99 -6.76 -17.60
CA TYR A 35 -12.39 -7.34 -16.31
C TYR A 35 -11.20 -7.72 -15.42
N ASN A 36 -10.13 -8.27 -16.01
CA ASN A 36 -8.90 -8.57 -15.25
C ASN A 36 -8.24 -7.29 -14.74
N ASN A 37 -8.15 -6.26 -15.57
CA ASN A 37 -7.62 -4.94 -15.18
C ASN A 37 -8.50 -4.29 -14.10
N MET A 38 -9.83 -4.44 -14.20
CA MET A 38 -10.78 -3.98 -13.19
C MET A 38 -10.58 -4.64 -11.84
N LYS A 39 -10.45 -5.97 -11.81
CA LYS A 39 -10.11 -6.70 -10.57
C LYS A 39 -8.85 -6.12 -9.95
N GLN A 40 -7.82 -5.90 -10.76
CA GLN A 40 -6.53 -5.41 -10.30
C GLN A 40 -6.62 -4.05 -9.61
N PHE A 41 -7.24 -3.03 -10.22
CA PHE A 41 -7.33 -1.71 -9.61
C PHE A 41 -8.31 -1.66 -8.44
N ILE A 42 -9.41 -2.43 -8.47
CA ILE A 42 -10.35 -2.51 -7.33
C ILE A 42 -9.62 -3.03 -6.09
N ARG A 43 -8.80 -4.06 -6.28
CA ARG A 43 -8.02 -4.67 -5.21
C ARG A 43 -6.94 -3.73 -4.67
N TYR A 44 -6.27 -2.98 -5.55
CA TYR A 44 -5.33 -1.93 -5.16
C TYR A 44 -6.01 -0.88 -4.25
N LEU A 45 -7.14 -0.32 -4.68
CA LEU A 45 -7.89 0.67 -3.89
C LEU A 45 -8.39 0.10 -2.54
N ILE A 46 -8.87 -1.15 -2.52
CA ILE A 46 -9.27 -1.79 -1.26
C ILE A 46 -8.08 -1.99 -0.31
N SER A 47 -6.91 -2.36 -0.84
CA SER A 47 -5.70 -2.53 -0.05
C SER A 47 -5.25 -1.21 0.61
N SER A 48 -5.29 -0.10 -0.14
CA SER A 48 -4.95 1.24 0.37
C SER A 48 -5.88 1.63 1.53
N ASN A 49 -7.19 1.52 1.33
CA ASN A 49 -8.20 1.80 2.36
C ASN A 49 -8.03 0.97 3.65
N ILE A 50 -7.60 -0.30 3.55
CA ILE A 50 -7.31 -1.12 4.75
C ILE A 50 -6.17 -0.49 5.54
N GLY A 51 -5.11 -0.01 4.88
CA GLY A 51 -3.99 0.65 5.52
C GLY A 51 -4.36 1.97 6.20
N GLU A 52 -5.18 2.78 5.53
CA GLU A 52 -5.71 4.02 6.11
C GLU A 52 -6.53 3.74 7.37
N VAL A 53 -7.43 2.76 7.33
CA VAL A 53 -8.24 2.37 8.50
C VAL A 53 -7.36 1.87 9.65
N VAL A 54 -6.34 1.04 9.36
CA VAL A 54 -5.38 0.59 10.39
C VAL A 54 -4.64 1.77 10.99
N SER A 55 -4.22 2.75 10.19
CA SER A 55 -3.51 3.93 10.69
C SER A 55 -4.36 4.74 11.68
N ILE A 56 -5.62 5.03 11.32
CA ILE A 56 -6.56 5.77 12.17
C ILE A 56 -6.84 4.99 13.45
N PHE A 57 -7.05 3.67 13.32
CA PHE A 57 -7.27 2.80 14.46
C PHE A 57 -6.08 2.80 15.43
N LEU A 58 -4.85 2.71 14.92
CA LEU A 58 -3.64 2.71 15.76
C LEU A 58 -3.44 4.05 16.47
N VAL A 59 -3.63 5.17 15.80
CA VAL A 59 -3.58 6.51 16.42
C VAL A 59 -4.56 6.59 17.59
N ALA A 60 -5.82 6.21 17.34
CA ALA A 60 -6.87 6.26 18.35
C ALA A 60 -6.64 5.26 19.50
N ALA A 61 -6.15 4.05 19.20
CA ALA A 61 -5.90 3.02 20.20
C ALA A 61 -4.68 3.34 21.10
N LEU A 62 -3.66 4.00 20.54
CA LEU A 62 -2.47 4.42 21.28
C LEU A 62 -2.64 5.77 21.97
N GLY A 63 -3.66 6.56 21.62
CA GLY A 63 -3.93 7.88 22.22
C GLY A 63 -2.95 8.96 21.77
N ILE A 64 -2.28 8.78 20.64
CA ILE A 64 -1.31 9.75 20.09
C ILE A 64 -2.02 10.82 19.23
N PRO A 65 -1.36 11.96 18.92
CA PRO A 65 -1.91 12.96 18.01
C PRO A 65 -2.25 12.40 16.63
N GLU A 66 -3.21 13.04 15.95
CA GLU A 66 -3.71 12.60 14.64
C GLU A 66 -2.60 12.61 13.58
N ALA A 67 -2.18 11.44 13.11
CA ALA A 67 -1.15 11.33 12.08
C ALA A 67 -1.65 11.72 10.68
N LEU A 68 -2.94 11.54 10.39
CA LEU A 68 -3.54 11.85 9.10
C LEU A 68 -4.92 12.49 9.31
N ILE A 69 -5.14 13.65 8.70
CA ILE A 69 -6.44 14.34 8.77
C ILE A 69 -7.34 13.95 7.59
N PRO A 70 -8.67 14.08 7.71
CA PRO A 70 -9.61 13.66 6.67
C PRO A 70 -9.36 14.29 5.29
N VAL A 71 -8.93 15.56 5.25
CA VAL A 71 -8.65 16.28 3.99
C VAL A 71 -7.49 15.63 3.23
N GLN A 72 -6.47 15.15 3.95
CA GLN A 72 -5.33 14.44 3.34
C GLN A 72 -5.77 13.08 2.77
N LEU A 73 -6.55 12.30 3.53
CA LEU A 73 -7.05 11.00 3.08
C LEU A 73 -7.97 11.12 1.86
N LEU A 74 -8.81 12.17 1.80
CA LEU A 74 -9.64 12.43 0.62
C LEU A 74 -8.79 12.72 -0.61
N TRP A 75 -7.71 13.47 -0.47
CA TRP A 75 -6.79 13.74 -1.57
C TRP A 75 -6.05 12.49 -2.02
N VAL A 76 -5.58 11.66 -1.08
CA VAL A 76 -4.91 10.40 -1.39
C VAL A 76 -5.85 9.47 -2.19
N ASN A 77 -7.04 9.21 -1.66
CA ASN A 77 -7.99 8.30 -2.30
C ASN A 77 -8.51 8.78 -3.67
N LEU A 78 -8.70 10.09 -3.85
CA LEU A 78 -9.27 10.63 -5.08
C LEU A 78 -8.22 10.89 -6.15
N VAL A 79 -7.09 11.49 -5.76
CA VAL A 79 -6.09 12.00 -6.71
C VAL A 79 -4.87 11.10 -6.74
N THR A 80 -4.21 10.92 -5.59
CA THR A 80 -2.94 10.20 -5.53
C THR A 80 -3.08 8.76 -6.01
N ASP A 81 -4.07 8.03 -5.49
CA ASP A 81 -4.35 6.63 -5.82
C ASP A 81 -5.26 6.50 -7.06
N GLY A 82 -6.12 7.49 -7.31
CA GLY A 82 -7.01 7.50 -8.47
C GLY A 82 -6.25 7.46 -9.79
N LEU A 83 -5.11 8.16 -9.88
CA LEU A 83 -4.26 8.18 -11.07
C LEU A 83 -3.65 6.79 -11.38
N PRO A 84 -2.88 6.14 -10.48
CA PRO A 84 -2.41 4.76 -10.66
C PRO A 84 -3.53 3.73 -10.86
N ALA A 85 -4.65 3.85 -10.13
CA ALA A 85 -5.79 2.95 -10.29
C ALA A 85 -6.35 2.99 -11.72
N THR A 86 -6.48 4.19 -12.29
CA THR A 86 -6.88 4.36 -13.69
C THR A 86 -5.84 3.78 -14.64
N ALA A 87 -4.56 3.98 -14.35
CA ALA A 87 -3.46 3.47 -15.17
C ALA A 87 -3.37 1.93 -15.20
N LEU A 88 -3.72 1.26 -14.09
CA LEU A 88 -3.86 -0.20 -14.03
C LEU A 88 -4.97 -0.72 -14.95
N GLY A 89 -5.95 0.13 -15.29
CA GLY A 89 -6.96 -0.13 -16.32
C GLY A 89 -6.36 -0.40 -17.71
N PHE A 90 -5.15 0.11 -17.97
CA PHE A 90 -4.42 -0.05 -19.23
C PHE A 90 -3.31 -1.10 -19.15
N ASN A 91 -3.39 -2.03 -18.20
CA ASN A 91 -2.48 -3.16 -18.15
C ASN A 91 -2.61 -4.04 -19.42
N PRO A 92 -1.49 -4.59 -19.92
CA PRO A 92 -1.52 -5.49 -21.06
C PRO A 92 -2.31 -6.78 -20.72
N PRO A 93 -3.11 -7.33 -21.65
CA PRO A 93 -3.84 -8.57 -21.42
C PRO A 93 -2.89 -9.77 -21.27
N ASP A 94 -3.34 -10.77 -20.52
CA ASP A 94 -2.68 -12.07 -20.42
C ASP A 94 -2.64 -12.77 -21.80
N LEU A 95 -1.53 -13.42 -22.13
CA LEU A 95 -1.37 -14.11 -23.43
C LEU A 95 -2.33 -15.30 -23.60
N ASP A 96 -2.76 -15.91 -22.50
CA ASP A 96 -3.65 -17.07 -22.45
C ASP A 96 -5.11 -16.69 -22.15
N ILE A 97 -5.49 -15.41 -22.32
CA ILE A 97 -6.81 -14.90 -21.92
C ILE A 97 -7.98 -15.58 -22.64
N MET A 98 -7.77 -16.00 -23.89
CA MET A 98 -8.76 -16.72 -24.71
C MET A 98 -8.72 -18.23 -24.53
N ASP A 99 -7.64 -18.78 -23.98
CA ASP A 99 -7.49 -20.22 -23.70
C ASP A 99 -8.22 -20.64 -22.41
N ARG A 100 -8.49 -19.67 -21.52
CA ARG A 100 -9.21 -19.90 -20.26
C ARG A 100 -10.72 -20.05 -20.51
N PRO A 101 -11.43 -20.91 -19.76
CA PRO A 101 -12.89 -20.98 -19.84
C PRO A 101 -13.55 -19.67 -19.38
N PRO A 102 -14.80 -19.39 -19.79
CA PRO A 102 -15.55 -18.25 -19.26
C PRO A 102 -15.62 -18.29 -17.73
N ARG A 103 -15.38 -17.14 -17.09
CA ARG A 103 -15.44 -17.04 -15.62
C ARG A 103 -16.82 -17.42 -15.09
N SER A 104 -16.87 -17.95 -13.87
CA SER A 104 -18.14 -18.18 -13.20
C SER A 104 -18.77 -16.86 -12.73
N ALA A 105 -20.10 -16.74 -12.84
CA ALA A 105 -20.81 -15.54 -12.40
C ALA A 105 -20.72 -15.32 -10.87
N GLY A 106 -20.58 -16.41 -10.10
CA GLY A 106 -20.46 -16.40 -8.64
C GLY A 106 -19.03 -16.30 -8.10
N GLU A 107 -18.04 -16.05 -8.97
CA GLU A 107 -16.66 -15.87 -8.54
C GLU A 107 -16.50 -14.59 -7.72
N SER A 108 -15.92 -14.71 -6.53
CA SER A 108 -15.61 -13.55 -5.69
C SER A 108 -14.45 -12.74 -6.25
N LEU A 109 -14.50 -11.41 -6.10
CA LEU A 109 -13.40 -10.52 -6.50
C LEU A 109 -12.14 -10.74 -5.64
N ILE A 110 -12.33 -11.09 -4.37
CA ILE A 110 -11.26 -11.30 -3.38
C ILE A 110 -11.35 -12.73 -2.84
N SER A 111 -10.34 -13.55 -3.13
CA SER A 111 -10.20 -14.89 -2.56
C SER A 111 -9.70 -14.82 -1.10
N LYS A 112 -9.84 -15.91 -0.33
CA LYS A 112 -9.37 -15.95 1.06
C LYS A 112 -7.87 -15.63 1.21
N TRP A 113 -7.05 -16.15 0.29
CA TRP A 113 -5.62 -15.86 0.28
C TRP A 113 -5.34 -14.40 -0.05
N LEU A 114 -6.04 -13.89 -1.06
CA LEU A 114 -5.87 -12.51 -1.51
C LEU A 114 -6.31 -11.51 -0.43
N PHE A 115 -7.38 -11.83 0.31
CA PHE A 115 -7.79 -11.09 1.50
C PHE A 115 -6.68 -11.04 2.55
N PHE A 116 -6.09 -12.18 2.90
CA PHE A 116 -4.96 -12.22 3.85
C PHE A 116 -3.77 -11.38 3.38
N ARG A 117 -3.44 -11.46 2.08
CA ARG A 117 -2.35 -10.67 1.49
C ARG A 117 -2.58 -9.16 1.63
N TYR A 118 -3.77 -8.66 1.27
CA TYR A 118 -4.08 -7.24 1.42
C TYR A 118 -4.26 -6.79 2.86
N MET A 119 -4.69 -7.68 3.76
CA MET A 119 -4.64 -7.41 5.20
C MET A 119 -3.19 -7.23 5.68
N ALA A 120 -2.26 -8.09 5.26
CA ALA A 120 -0.85 -7.97 5.65
C ALA A 120 -0.20 -6.69 5.10
N VAL A 121 -0.44 -6.37 3.82
CA VAL A 121 0.06 -5.13 3.19
C VAL A 121 -0.59 -3.90 3.82
N GLY A 122 -1.90 -3.89 3.99
CA GLY A 122 -2.62 -2.78 4.63
C GLY A 122 -2.17 -2.56 6.08
N SER A 123 -2.04 -3.62 6.88
CA SER A 123 -1.50 -3.51 8.24
C SER A 123 -0.08 -2.93 8.25
N TYR A 124 0.76 -3.31 7.27
CA TYR A 124 2.07 -2.70 7.12
C TYR A 124 1.98 -1.20 6.84
N VAL A 125 1.13 -0.78 5.89
CA VAL A 125 0.90 0.64 5.56
C VAL A 125 0.50 1.41 6.82
N GLY A 126 -0.49 0.94 7.56
CA GLY A 126 -0.99 1.63 8.74
C GLY A 126 0.03 1.71 9.89
N ILE A 127 0.84 0.67 10.09
CA ILE A 127 1.93 0.70 11.08
C ILE A 127 3.04 1.64 10.61
N ALA A 128 3.37 1.65 9.32
CA ALA A 128 4.43 2.49 8.77
C ALA A 128 4.08 3.98 8.83
N THR A 129 2.83 4.36 8.53
CA THR A 129 2.38 5.76 8.58
C THR A 129 2.41 6.29 10.01
N VAL A 130 1.83 5.56 10.95
CA VAL A 130 1.86 5.92 12.38
C VAL A 130 3.28 5.89 12.92
N GLY A 131 4.06 4.88 12.57
CA GLY A 131 5.45 4.76 12.96
C GLY A 131 6.32 5.92 12.47
N ALA A 132 6.03 6.48 11.29
CA ALA A 132 6.74 7.64 10.76
C ALA A 132 6.40 8.94 11.52
N ALA A 133 5.13 9.15 11.87
CA ALA A 133 4.74 10.26 12.75
C ALA A 133 5.40 10.12 14.14
N MET A 134 5.34 8.93 14.74
CA MET A 134 5.99 8.65 16.03
C MET A 134 7.51 8.82 15.96
N TRP A 135 8.13 8.45 14.84
CA TRP A 135 9.57 8.60 14.65
C TRP A 135 10.00 10.07 14.74
N TRP A 136 9.22 10.99 14.17
CA TRP A 136 9.50 12.43 14.28
C TRP A 136 9.47 12.91 15.74
N PHE A 137 8.46 12.50 16.51
CA PHE A 137 8.32 12.88 17.92
C PHE A 137 9.40 12.28 18.83
N LEU A 138 9.74 11.00 18.63
CA LEU A 138 10.50 10.22 19.61
C LEU A 138 11.99 10.11 19.27
N LEU A 139 12.35 10.08 17.98
CA LEU A 139 13.65 9.57 17.52
C LEU A 139 14.39 10.53 16.58
N TYR A 140 13.73 11.53 16.01
CA TYR A 140 14.37 12.44 15.07
C TYR A 140 15.33 13.40 15.78
N GLU A 141 16.51 13.60 15.20
CA GLU A 141 17.58 14.41 15.82
C GLU A 141 17.20 15.89 15.96
N ASP A 142 16.54 16.44 14.93
CA ASP A 142 16.02 17.81 14.93
C ASP A 142 14.58 17.91 15.49
N GLY A 143 14.02 16.79 15.94
CA GLY A 143 12.69 16.72 16.56
C GLY A 143 12.73 16.96 18.08
N PRO A 144 11.57 16.96 18.74
CA PRO A 144 11.46 17.28 20.17
C PRO A 144 11.94 16.14 21.10
N GLN A 145 12.15 14.93 20.59
CA GLN A 145 12.68 13.76 21.33
C GLN A 145 11.94 13.48 22.65
N ILE A 146 10.61 13.55 22.60
CA ILE A 146 9.77 13.35 23.79
C ILE A 146 9.67 11.88 24.18
N SER A 147 9.24 11.64 25.41
CA SER A 147 8.96 10.26 25.87
C SER A 147 7.65 9.73 25.28
N TYR A 148 7.54 8.40 25.18
CA TYR A 148 6.31 7.75 24.74
C TYR A 148 5.10 8.08 25.64
N TYR A 149 5.33 8.26 26.95
CA TYR A 149 4.28 8.67 27.88
C TYR A 149 3.73 10.07 27.53
N GLN A 150 4.62 11.05 27.30
CA GLN A 150 4.23 12.40 26.90
C GLN A 150 3.47 12.41 25.57
N LEU A 151 3.87 11.57 24.60
CA LEU A 151 3.18 11.46 23.31
C LEU A 151 1.76 10.88 23.44
N THR A 152 1.56 9.87 24.28
CA THR A 152 0.23 9.23 24.47
C THR A 152 -0.69 10.02 25.38
N HIS A 153 -0.14 10.88 26.24
CA HIS A 153 -0.89 11.73 27.17
C HIS A 153 -0.88 13.21 26.74
N TRP A 154 -0.64 13.49 25.45
CA TRP A 154 -0.46 14.84 24.91
C TRP A 154 -1.59 15.82 25.28
N MET A 155 -2.84 15.36 25.36
CA MET A 155 -3.99 16.18 25.76
C MET A 155 -3.90 16.73 27.21
N ARG A 156 -3.03 16.19 28.05
CA ARG A 156 -2.80 16.65 29.43
C ARG A 156 -1.68 17.67 29.56
N CYS A 157 -1.02 18.06 28.46
CA CYS A 157 0.16 18.92 28.49
C CYS A 157 -0.07 20.24 29.26
N GLU A 158 -1.23 20.89 29.07
CA GLU A 158 -1.58 22.12 29.79
C GLU A 158 -2.05 21.89 31.24
N ILE A 159 -2.53 20.69 31.56
CA ILE A 159 -3.19 20.37 32.84
C ILE A 159 -2.16 19.84 33.86
N GLU A 160 -1.17 19.08 33.41
CA GLU A 160 -0.16 18.41 34.24
C GLU A 160 1.27 18.84 33.86
N PRO A 161 1.66 20.12 34.04
CA PRO A 161 2.94 20.65 33.56
C PRO A 161 4.16 19.97 34.20
N GLU A 162 3.98 19.32 35.35
CA GLU A 162 5.03 18.56 36.05
C GLU A 162 5.55 17.35 35.24
N ASN A 163 4.73 16.79 34.34
CA ASN A 163 5.10 15.66 33.48
C ASN A 163 5.64 16.10 32.10
N PHE A 164 5.56 17.41 31.79
CA PHE A 164 5.96 18.02 30.51
C PHE A 164 7.01 19.12 30.71
N VAL A 165 7.90 18.94 31.69
CA VAL A 165 8.99 19.90 31.97
C VAL A 165 9.91 20.00 30.74
N ASP A 166 10.22 21.23 30.34
CA ASP A 166 11.03 21.60 29.16
C ASP A 166 10.40 21.32 27.78
N LEU A 167 9.06 21.13 27.71
CA LEU A 167 8.33 20.98 26.45
C LEU A 167 7.31 22.12 26.23
N ASP A 168 7.29 22.71 25.04
CA ASP A 168 6.20 23.59 24.60
C ASP A 168 5.05 22.74 24.02
N CYS A 169 3.84 22.86 24.57
CA CYS A 169 2.68 22.07 24.15
C CYS A 169 2.28 22.32 22.69
N ALA A 170 2.70 23.44 22.09
CA ALA A 170 2.49 23.73 20.66
C ALA A 170 3.12 22.66 19.74
N VAL A 171 4.08 21.87 20.23
CA VAL A 171 4.72 20.79 19.46
C VAL A 171 3.75 19.71 18.98
N PHE A 172 2.65 19.47 19.70
CA PHE A 172 1.66 18.45 19.34
C PHE A 172 0.72 18.91 18.22
N GLU A 173 0.72 20.20 17.91
CA GLU A 173 -0.01 20.79 16.77
C GLU A 173 0.90 20.99 15.55
N ASP A 174 2.17 20.57 15.62
CA ASP A 174 3.10 20.67 14.50
C ASP A 174 2.63 19.80 13.32
N ALA A 175 2.80 20.33 12.11
CA ALA A 175 2.40 19.69 10.87
C ALA A 175 3.47 18.74 10.28
N HIS A 176 4.68 18.68 10.83
CA HIS A 176 5.74 17.73 10.40
C HIS A 176 5.38 16.25 10.57
N PRO A 177 4.83 15.78 11.71
CA PRO A 177 4.36 14.40 11.86
C PRO A 177 3.35 14.01 10.78
N ASN A 178 2.45 14.92 10.44
CA ASN A 178 1.41 14.71 9.43
C ASN A 178 2.02 14.65 8.03
N ALA A 179 3.00 15.51 7.73
CA ALA A 179 3.76 15.47 6.48
C ALA A 179 4.56 14.16 6.33
N MET A 180 5.15 13.65 7.42
CA MET A 180 5.86 12.38 7.45
C MET A 180 4.91 11.20 7.21
N ALA A 181 3.80 11.13 7.93
CA ALA A 181 2.79 10.08 7.77
C ALA A 181 2.19 10.07 6.36
N LEU A 182 1.81 11.25 5.85
CA LEU A 182 1.26 11.39 4.50
C LEU A 182 2.28 10.99 3.44
N SER A 183 3.53 11.42 3.57
CA SER A 183 4.58 11.08 2.60
C SER A 183 4.90 9.58 2.60
N VAL A 184 4.84 8.92 3.76
CA VAL A 184 4.98 7.46 3.85
C VAL A 184 3.80 6.76 3.20
N LEU A 185 2.57 7.20 3.45
CA LEU A 185 1.37 6.65 2.83
C LEU A 185 1.47 6.73 1.30
N VAL A 186 1.69 7.92 0.76
CA VAL A 186 1.82 8.16 -0.68
C VAL A 186 2.94 7.31 -1.29
N THR A 187 4.12 7.27 -0.66
CA THR A 187 5.26 6.51 -1.17
C THR A 187 4.98 5.00 -1.17
N ILE A 188 4.35 4.47 -0.12
CA ILE A 188 3.95 3.07 -0.04
C ILE A 188 2.93 2.75 -1.12
N GLU A 189 1.92 3.60 -1.34
CA GLU A 189 0.90 3.36 -2.36
C GLU A 189 1.46 3.37 -3.77
N MET A 190 2.47 4.22 -4.07
CA MET A 190 3.16 4.17 -5.36
C MET A 190 3.90 2.84 -5.55
N PHE A 191 4.53 2.30 -4.51
CA PHE A 191 5.15 0.97 -4.56
C PHE A 191 4.10 -0.15 -4.64
N ASN A 192 2.96 0.00 -3.97
CA ASN A 192 1.86 -0.94 -4.00
C ASN A 192 1.16 -0.98 -5.37
N ALA A 193 1.09 0.15 -6.06
CA ALA A 193 0.62 0.24 -7.44
C ALA A 193 1.52 -0.57 -8.39
N LEU A 194 2.85 -0.54 -8.20
CA LEU A 194 3.78 -1.41 -8.94
C LEU A 194 3.52 -2.89 -8.65
N ASN A 195 3.36 -3.25 -7.38
CA ASN A 195 2.99 -4.61 -6.98
C ASN A 195 1.67 -5.06 -7.61
N SER A 196 0.75 -4.12 -7.83
CA SER A 196 -0.52 -4.35 -8.48
C SER A 196 -0.43 -4.39 -10.01
N LEU A 197 0.76 -4.34 -10.63
CA LEU A 197 0.90 -4.61 -12.07
C LEU A 197 0.48 -6.05 -12.44
N SER A 198 0.69 -7.01 -11.53
CA SER A 198 0.25 -8.40 -11.71
C SER A 198 -0.20 -8.99 -10.38
N GLU A 199 -1.27 -9.80 -10.39
CA GLU A 199 -1.74 -10.53 -9.22
C GLU A 199 -0.64 -11.45 -8.68
N ASN A 200 -0.14 -12.40 -9.48
CA ASN A 200 0.81 -13.41 -8.99
C ASN A 200 2.17 -13.37 -9.66
N GLN A 201 2.39 -12.62 -10.76
CA GLN A 201 3.72 -12.52 -11.35
C GLN A 201 4.64 -11.61 -10.52
N SER A 202 5.90 -12.01 -10.45
CA SER A 202 6.97 -11.23 -9.81
C SER A 202 7.25 -9.96 -10.60
N LEU A 203 7.60 -8.88 -9.91
CA LEU A 203 8.09 -7.65 -10.57
C LEU A 203 9.37 -7.90 -11.40
N LEU A 204 10.14 -8.95 -11.09
CA LEU A 204 11.31 -9.33 -11.86
C LEU A 204 10.95 -9.97 -13.21
N VAL A 205 9.78 -10.61 -13.29
CA VAL A 205 9.30 -11.28 -14.51
C VAL A 205 8.49 -10.30 -15.35
N MET A 206 7.61 -9.52 -14.69
CA MET A 206 6.83 -8.47 -15.31
C MET A 206 7.31 -7.11 -14.80
N PRO A 207 8.27 -6.49 -15.51
CA PRO A 207 8.87 -5.27 -15.01
C PRO A 207 7.93 -4.06 -15.12
N PRO A 208 8.11 -3.03 -14.27
CA PRO A 208 7.25 -1.84 -14.20
C PRO A 208 7.00 -1.14 -15.54
N TRP A 209 8.02 -1.07 -16.40
CA TRP A 209 7.96 -0.38 -17.69
C TRP A 209 7.09 -1.08 -18.75
N LYS A 210 6.49 -2.24 -18.45
CA LYS A 210 5.48 -2.85 -19.32
C LYS A 210 4.22 -2.00 -19.43
N ASN A 211 3.85 -1.29 -18.37
CA ASN A 211 2.77 -0.31 -18.40
C ASN A 211 3.35 1.09 -18.24
N ILE A 212 3.57 1.77 -19.37
CA ILE A 212 4.09 3.14 -19.41
C ILE A 212 3.09 4.13 -18.78
N TRP A 213 1.79 3.84 -18.88
CA TRP A 213 0.75 4.66 -18.26
C TRP A 213 0.86 4.61 -16.73
N LEU A 214 1.13 3.44 -16.16
CA LEU A 214 1.33 3.28 -14.71
C LEU A 214 2.57 4.04 -14.22
N MET A 215 3.67 3.96 -14.96
CA MET A 215 4.88 4.72 -14.62
C MET A 215 4.64 6.24 -14.69
N SER A 216 3.88 6.68 -15.69
CA SER A 216 3.54 8.09 -15.87
C SER A 216 2.57 8.59 -14.79
N SER A 217 1.59 7.78 -14.40
CA SER A 217 0.66 8.13 -13.33
C SER A 217 1.36 8.18 -11.97
N ILE A 218 2.29 7.26 -11.68
CA ILE A 218 3.10 7.31 -10.45
C ILE A 218 3.95 8.58 -10.41
N ALA A 219 4.62 8.91 -11.52
CA ALA A 219 5.42 10.13 -11.62
C ALA A 219 4.55 11.39 -11.42
N LEU A 220 3.35 11.41 -11.99
CA LEU A 220 2.39 12.51 -11.81
C LEU A 220 1.89 12.59 -10.36
N SER A 221 1.52 11.48 -9.74
CA SER A 221 1.09 11.44 -8.34
C SER A 221 2.18 11.92 -7.39
N LEU A 222 3.43 11.50 -7.57
CA LEU A 222 4.57 12.01 -6.79
C LEU A 222 4.81 13.51 -7.04
N SER A 223 4.67 13.97 -8.28
CA SER A 223 4.79 15.39 -8.60
C SER A 223 3.71 16.23 -7.91
N LEU A 224 2.47 15.75 -7.91
CA LEU A 224 1.36 16.39 -7.20
C LEU A 224 1.57 16.38 -5.68
N HIS A 225 2.16 15.32 -5.14
CA HIS A 225 2.55 15.25 -3.73
C HIS A 225 3.60 16.31 -3.37
N PHE A 226 4.59 16.53 -4.23
CA PHE A 226 5.53 17.64 -4.03
C PHE A 226 4.84 19.02 -4.16
N VAL A 227 3.87 19.17 -5.07
CA VAL A 227 3.11 20.42 -5.19
C VAL A 227 2.35 20.74 -3.89
N ILE A 228 1.71 19.77 -3.25
CA ILE A 228 1.01 20.03 -1.98
C ILE A 228 1.97 20.36 -0.82
N LEU A 229 3.20 19.83 -0.83
CA LEU A 229 4.21 20.09 0.21
C LEU A 229 4.90 21.44 0.06
N TYR A 230 5.17 21.89 -1.17
CA TYR A 230 6.00 23.07 -1.43
C TYR A 230 5.20 24.33 -1.79
N VAL A 231 3.91 24.21 -2.12
CA VAL A 231 3.05 25.37 -2.34
C VAL A 231 2.36 25.74 -1.03
N GLU A 232 2.73 26.87 -0.45
CA GLU A 232 2.27 27.34 0.88
C GLU A 232 0.75 27.30 1.08
N ILE A 233 -0.01 27.68 0.05
CA ILE A 233 -1.48 27.66 0.08
C ILE A 233 -2.00 26.24 0.31
N LEU A 234 -1.42 25.26 -0.40
CA LEU A 234 -1.83 23.86 -0.30
C LEU A 234 -1.32 23.27 1.02
N ALA A 235 -0.06 23.53 1.38
CA ALA A 235 0.53 23.07 2.64
C ALA A 235 -0.30 23.50 3.86
N THR A 236 -0.84 24.72 3.83
CA THR A 236 -1.75 25.23 4.89
C THR A 236 -3.10 24.51 4.90
N ILE A 237 -3.71 24.26 3.73
CA ILE A 237 -5.00 23.54 3.64
C ILE A 237 -4.85 22.09 4.13
N PHE A 238 -3.74 21.45 3.76
CA PHE A 238 -3.46 20.07 4.12
C PHE A 238 -2.81 19.91 5.49
N GLN A 239 -2.48 21.00 6.20
CA GLN A 239 -1.78 20.97 7.49
C GLN A 239 -0.50 20.11 7.43
N ILE A 240 0.37 20.42 6.47
CA ILE A 240 1.65 19.74 6.22
C ILE A 240 2.77 20.75 6.02
N THR A 241 4.00 20.33 6.31
CA THR A 241 5.23 21.12 6.09
C THR A 241 6.14 20.47 5.05
N PRO A 242 6.99 21.24 4.37
CA PRO A 242 7.98 20.68 3.45
C PRO A 242 9.02 19.85 4.20
N LEU A 243 9.26 18.62 3.72
CA LEU A 243 10.23 17.71 4.33
C LEU A 243 11.66 17.98 3.85
N THR A 244 12.61 17.86 4.77
CA THR A 244 14.04 17.85 4.52
C THR A 244 14.50 16.59 3.79
N VAL A 245 15.72 16.62 3.24
CA VAL A 245 16.31 15.46 2.55
C VAL A 245 16.46 14.26 3.50
N MET A 246 16.76 14.50 4.79
CA MET A 246 16.93 13.43 5.78
C MET A 246 15.61 12.73 6.10
N GLU A 247 14.54 13.52 6.24
CA GLU A 247 13.18 13.02 6.40
C GLU A 247 12.72 12.22 5.18
N TRP A 248 13.01 12.70 3.96
CA TRP A 248 12.73 11.95 2.73
C TRP A 248 13.48 10.60 2.67
N PHE A 249 14.73 10.55 3.13
CA PHE A 249 15.44 9.28 3.25
C PHE A 249 14.78 8.35 4.27
N ALA A 250 14.25 8.86 5.38
CA ALA A 250 13.50 8.07 6.35
C ALA A 250 12.18 7.53 5.74
N VAL A 251 11.45 8.38 5.02
CA VAL A 251 10.24 8.00 4.25
C VAL A 251 10.56 6.85 3.29
N LEU A 252 11.57 6.99 2.44
CA LEU A 252 11.95 5.94 1.48
C LEU A 252 12.37 4.65 2.19
N LYS A 253 13.12 4.75 3.30
CA LYS A 253 13.58 3.59 4.07
C LYS A 253 12.41 2.78 4.63
N ILE A 254 11.40 3.44 5.21
CA ILE A 254 10.23 2.75 5.78
C ILE A 254 9.22 2.34 4.71
N SER A 255 9.16 3.00 3.56
CA SER A 255 8.21 2.62 2.50
C SER A 255 8.69 1.46 1.63
N PHE A 256 9.99 1.38 1.32
CA PHE A 256 10.55 0.38 0.38
C PHE A 256 10.24 -1.10 0.70
N PRO A 257 10.22 -1.57 1.96
CA PRO A 257 9.96 -2.98 2.29
C PRO A 257 8.60 -3.51 1.84
N VAL A 258 7.62 -2.66 1.54
CA VAL A 258 6.33 -3.11 1.03
C VAL A 258 6.47 -3.92 -0.27
N ILE A 259 7.47 -3.60 -1.10
CA ILE A 259 7.79 -4.36 -2.31
C ILE A 259 8.27 -5.76 -1.95
N LEU A 260 9.19 -5.86 -0.97
CA LEU A 260 9.73 -7.14 -0.53
C LEU A 260 8.67 -8.01 0.14
N LEU A 261 7.80 -7.39 0.94
CA LEU A 261 6.66 -8.05 1.59
C LEU A 261 5.72 -8.66 0.55
N ASP A 262 5.28 -7.86 -0.42
CA ASP A 262 4.34 -8.33 -1.42
C ASP A 262 4.97 -9.36 -2.38
N GLU A 263 6.24 -9.19 -2.75
CA GLU A 263 6.96 -10.15 -3.58
C GLU A 263 7.11 -11.51 -2.87
N ALA A 264 7.33 -11.52 -1.55
CA ALA A 264 7.31 -12.74 -0.75
C ALA A 264 5.93 -13.39 -0.73
N LEU A 265 4.86 -12.60 -0.57
CA LEU A 265 3.47 -13.10 -0.58
C LEU A 265 3.08 -13.66 -1.96
N LYS A 266 3.46 -13.00 -3.05
CA LYS A 266 3.30 -13.51 -4.42
C LYS A 266 4.08 -14.80 -4.63
N PHE A 267 5.31 -14.89 -4.12
CA PHE A 267 6.11 -16.09 -4.21
C PHE A 267 5.44 -17.28 -3.50
N ILE A 268 4.85 -17.06 -2.32
CA ILE A 268 4.08 -18.09 -1.60
C ILE A 268 2.84 -18.50 -2.41
N ALA A 269 2.10 -17.53 -2.95
CA ALA A 269 0.91 -17.78 -3.76
C ALA A 269 1.19 -18.73 -4.94
N ARG A 270 2.22 -18.38 -5.74
CA ARG A 270 2.62 -19.15 -6.94
C ARG A 270 3.01 -20.60 -6.63
N ASN A 271 3.66 -20.84 -5.49
CA ASN A 271 4.29 -22.13 -5.21
C ASN A 271 3.46 -23.07 -4.34
N TYR A 272 2.63 -22.53 -3.44
CA TYR A 272 1.86 -23.33 -2.49
C TYR A 272 0.36 -23.32 -2.74
N ILE A 273 -0.19 -22.21 -3.23
CA ILE A 273 -1.65 -22.01 -3.30
C ILE A 273 -2.16 -22.28 -4.71
N ASP A 274 -1.55 -21.64 -5.71
CA ASP A 274 -1.90 -21.89 -7.12
C ASP A 274 -1.38 -23.27 -7.58
N GLY A 275 -0.31 -23.77 -6.97
CA GLY A 275 0.20 -25.13 -7.19
C GLY A 275 -0.79 -26.23 -6.76
N GLU A 276 -1.65 -25.96 -5.77
CA GLU A 276 -2.71 -26.89 -5.36
C GLU A 276 -3.93 -26.84 -6.29
N ALA A 277 -4.22 -25.71 -6.96
CA ALA A 277 -5.31 -25.61 -7.93
C ALA A 277 -5.08 -26.47 -9.18
N VAL A 278 -3.82 -26.57 -9.62
CA VAL A 278 -3.39 -27.50 -10.69
C VAL A 278 -3.50 -28.96 -10.24
N TYR A 279 -3.33 -29.25 -8.94
CA TYR A 279 -3.48 -30.60 -8.38
C TYR A 279 -4.91 -31.17 -8.55
N ARG A 280 -5.94 -30.31 -8.66
CA ARG A 280 -7.33 -30.72 -8.87
C ARG A 280 -7.70 -30.99 -10.33
N THR A 281 -6.89 -30.54 -11.30
CA THR A 281 -7.19 -30.68 -12.74
C THR A 281 -6.55 -31.91 -13.40
N GLY A 282 -5.95 -32.80 -12.60
CA GLY A 282 -5.61 -34.17 -13.02
C GLY A 282 -4.27 -34.33 -13.75
N ASP A 283 -3.66 -33.25 -14.22
CA ASP A 283 -2.31 -33.24 -14.78
C ASP A 283 -1.34 -32.62 -13.78
N TYR A 284 -0.62 -33.40 -12.95
CA TYR A 284 0.74 -33.03 -12.52
C TYR A 284 1.51 -34.15 -11.78
N GLU A 285 2.80 -34.27 -12.11
CA GLU A 285 3.81 -35.05 -11.38
C GLU A 285 4.09 -34.48 -9.99
N LYS A 286 4.39 -35.35 -9.00
CA LYS A 286 4.80 -34.93 -7.64
C LYS A 286 5.98 -33.94 -7.71
N PRO A 287 5.94 -32.82 -6.95
CA PRO A 287 7.03 -31.87 -6.95
C PRO A 287 8.32 -32.55 -6.49
N THR A 288 9.36 -32.49 -7.33
CA THR A 288 10.67 -33.07 -7.01
C THR A 288 11.25 -32.42 -5.75
N ARG A 289 11.96 -33.21 -4.93
CA ARG A 289 12.65 -32.72 -3.71
C ARG A 289 13.52 -31.48 -3.96
N LYS A 290 14.11 -31.36 -5.16
CA LYS A 290 14.88 -30.19 -5.62
C LYS A 290 14.03 -28.92 -5.74
N ARG A 291 12.77 -29.03 -6.18
CA ARG A 291 11.83 -27.90 -6.32
C ARG A 291 11.39 -27.40 -4.95
N VAL A 292 11.02 -28.31 -4.04
CA VAL A 292 10.64 -27.97 -2.65
C VAL A 292 11.80 -27.29 -1.92
N LEU A 293 13.02 -27.82 -2.06
CA LEU A 293 14.21 -27.22 -1.45
C LEU A 293 14.48 -25.81 -1.99
N ARG A 294 14.34 -25.59 -3.31
CA ARG A 294 14.52 -24.27 -3.93
C ARG A 294 13.50 -23.26 -3.41
N ILE A 295 12.24 -23.67 -3.26
CA ILE A 295 11.17 -22.83 -2.74
C ILE A 295 11.45 -22.42 -1.29
N LEU A 296 11.82 -23.38 -0.44
CA LEU A 296 12.18 -23.10 0.96
C LEU A 296 13.39 -22.16 1.07
N LEU A 297 14.42 -22.38 0.25
CA LEU A 297 15.59 -21.51 0.19
C LEU A 297 15.21 -20.08 -0.21
N THR A 298 14.34 -19.89 -1.21
CA THR A 298 13.89 -18.56 -1.63
C THR A 298 13.06 -17.87 -0.55
N ILE A 299 12.16 -18.58 0.15
CA ILE A 299 11.40 -18.00 1.26
C ILE A 299 12.34 -17.57 2.37
N VAL A 300 13.25 -18.45 2.79
CA VAL A 300 14.24 -18.13 3.84
C VAL A 300 15.10 -16.95 3.42
N MET A 301 15.51 -16.87 2.16
CA MET A 301 16.25 -15.72 1.64
C MET A 301 15.43 -14.42 1.74
N LEU A 302 14.19 -14.41 1.25
CA LEU A 302 13.34 -13.21 1.26
C LEU A 302 13.01 -12.76 2.69
N THR A 303 12.70 -13.69 3.60
CA THR A 303 12.42 -13.36 5.00
C THR A 303 13.68 -12.89 5.72
N THR A 304 14.84 -13.48 5.45
CA THR A 304 16.12 -13.03 6.02
C THR A 304 16.51 -11.64 5.52
N LEU A 305 16.28 -11.36 4.22
CA LEU A 305 16.49 -10.02 3.67
C LEU A 305 15.55 -8.99 4.30
N TYR A 306 14.27 -9.34 4.46
CA TYR A 306 13.29 -8.47 5.10
C TYR A 306 13.65 -8.17 6.56
N ILE A 307 13.93 -9.20 7.37
CA ILE A 307 14.32 -9.05 8.78
C ILE A 307 15.66 -8.30 8.90
N GLY A 308 16.64 -8.64 8.05
CA GLY A 308 17.95 -7.98 8.02
C GLY A 308 17.84 -6.49 7.67
N TYR A 309 16.93 -6.13 6.77
CA TYR A 309 16.64 -4.75 6.42
C TYR A 309 16.04 -3.96 7.59
N PHE A 310 15.03 -4.52 8.28
CA PHE A 310 14.46 -3.87 9.48
C PHE A 310 15.48 -3.76 10.62
N TYR A 311 16.29 -4.79 10.83
CA TYR A 311 17.38 -4.72 11.81
C TYR A 311 18.37 -3.59 11.46
N TRP A 312 18.74 -3.46 10.20
CA TRP A 312 19.63 -2.37 9.75
C TRP A 312 19.00 -0.98 9.95
N ILE A 313 17.70 -0.81 9.68
CA ILE A 313 16.98 0.44 9.91
C ILE A 313 16.89 0.79 11.39
N LEU A 314 16.55 -0.18 12.24
CA LEU A 314 16.25 0.06 13.66
C LEU A 314 17.49 0.11 14.54
N LYS A 315 18.59 -0.52 14.13
CA LYS A 315 19.84 -0.59 14.92
C LYS A 315 20.37 0.76 15.42
N PRO A 316 20.38 1.86 14.64
CA PRO A 316 20.82 3.16 15.11
C PRO A 316 19.93 3.73 16.22
N TYR A 317 18.63 3.46 16.17
CA TYR A 317 17.62 3.99 17.09
C TYR A 317 17.43 3.14 18.35
N LEU A 318 17.95 1.90 18.36
CA LEU A 318 17.79 0.95 19.47
C LEU A 318 18.10 1.54 20.86
N PRO A 319 19.18 2.33 21.06
CA PRO A 319 19.48 2.93 22.36
C PRO A 319 18.40 3.93 22.82
N GLN A 320 17.91 4.76 21.91
CA GLN A 320 16.87 5.77 22.17
C GLN A 320 15.52 5.10 22.41
N LEU A 321 15.21 4.06 21.63
CA LEU A 321 13.98 3.26 21.76
C LEU A 321 13.93 2.55 23.11
N MET A 322 15.05 1.96 23.54
CA MET A 322 15.17 1.32 24.86
C MET A 322 15.06 2.33 26.00
N HIS A 323 15.61 3.54 25.84
CA HIS A 323 15.47 4.61 26.82
C HIS A 323 14.02 5.12 26.92
N ALA A 324 13.35 5.34 25.79
CA ALA A 324 11.95 5.76 25.74
C ALA A 324 11.00 4.73 26.36
N ILE A 325 11.26 3.42 26.14
CA ILE A 325 10.48 2.34 26.75
C ILE A 325 10.79 2.21 28.25
N ALA A 326 12.05 2.30 28.66
CA ALA A 326 12.44 2.19 30.07
C ALA A 326 11.84 3.32 30.93
N LEU A 327 11.83 4.55 30.41
CA LEU A 327 11.15 5.68 31.05
C LEU A 327 9.63 5.45 31.16
N SER A 328 9.02 4.82 30.16
CA SER A 328 7.61 4.44 30.22
C SER A 328 7.33 3.41 31.33
N GLU A 329 8.21 2.42 31.54
CA GLU A 329 8.04 1.43 32.62
C GLU A 329 8.18 2.03 34.02
N GLU A 330 9.09 3.01 34.20
CA GLU A 330 9.25 3.69 35.50
C GLU A 330 8.06 4.60 35.84
N VAL A 331 7.45 5.25 34.83
CA VAL A 331 6.24 6.07 35.03
C VAL A 331 5.02 5.20 35.35
N ILE A 332 4.82 4.10 34.62
CA ILE A 332 3.72 3.14 34.89
C ILE A 332 3.85 2.55 36.31
N LYS A 333 5.07 2.27 36.78
CA LYS A 333 5.31 1.81 38.16
C LYS A 333 5.07 2.87 39.24
N LYS A 334 5.06 4.16 38.91
CA LYS A 334 4.73 5.24 39.84
C LYS A 334 3.22 5.50 39.94
N GLU A 335 2.45 5.12 38.92
CA GLU A 335 0.98 5.28 38.89
C GLU A 335 0.22 4.07 39.48
N MET A 336 0.89 2.93 39.73
CA MET A 336 0.34 1.73 40.41
C MET A 336 0.60 1.74 41.92
#